data_AF-A0A9X8VD33-F1
#
_entry.id   AF-A0A9X8VD33-F1
#
_cell.length_a   1.000
_cell.length_b   1.000
_cell.length_c   1.000
_cell.angle_alpha   90.00
_cell.angle_beta   90.00
_cell.angle_gamma   90.00
#
_symmetry.space_group_name_H-M   'P 1'
#
loop_
_entity.id
_entity.type
_entity.pdbx_description
1 polymer ?
#
loop_
_entity_poly.entity_id
_entity_poly.type
_entity_poly.pdbx_seq_one_letter_code
_entity_poly.pdbx_strand_id
1 'polypeptide(L)' 'EIMGKINGAVGNYNAHIVAYPEVDWHQFSEAFVTSLGITWNPYTTQIEPHDYIAELFDCVARFNTILIDFD' A
#
# COMPACT_ATOMS: atom_id res chain seq x y z
N GLU A 1 9.24 -3.57 0.55
CA GLU A 1 8.40 -4.01 -0.60
C GLU A 1 7.57 -2.82 -1.08
N ILE A 2 7.08 -2.78 -2.32
CA ILE A 2 6.16 -1.69 -2.73
C ILE A 2 4.75 -2.09 -2.29
N MET A 3 4.10 -1.24 -1.49
CA MET A 3 2.77 -1.52 -0.93
C MET A 3 1.66 -0.71 -1.60
N GLY A 4 0.46 -1.28 -1.64
CA GLY A 4 -0.73 -0.67 -2.24
C GLY A 4 -2.02 -1.08 -1.54
N LYS A 5 -3.08 -0.27 -1.71
CA LYS A 5 -4.36 -0.45 -1.04
C LYS A 5 -5.55 -0.11 -1.93
N ILE A 6 -6.70 -0.74 -1.70
CA ILE A 6 -8.01 -0.30 -2.23
C ILE A 6 -9.15 -0.71 -1.29
N ASN A 7 -9.60 0.20 -0.43
CA ASN A 7 -10.58 -0.09 0.62
C ASN A 7 -11.54 1.08 0.91
N GLY A 8 -11.75 1.94 -0.09
CA GLY A 8 -12.72 3.04 -0.06
C GLY A 8 -12.28 4.28 0.71
N ALA A 9 -13.26 5.14 1.01
CA ALA A 9 -13.04 6.50 1.49
C ALA A 9 -12.20 6.60 2.77
N VAL A 10 -12.36 5.65 3.69
CA VAL A 10 -11.71 5.67 5.01
C VAL A 10 -11.18 4.31 5.44
N GLY A 11 -10.98 3.38 4.50
CA GLY A 11 -10.37 2.09 4.80
C GLY A 11 -11.32 0.91 5.07
N ASN A 12 -12.64 1.14 5.10
CA ASN A 12 -13.62 0.17 5.61
C ASN A 12 -14.61 -0.36 4.57
N TYR A 13 -14.38 -0.14 3.28
CA TYR A 13 -15.23 -0.65 2.19
C TYR A 13 -16.70 -0.15 2.20
N ASN A 14 -17.09 0.80 3.05
CA ASN A 14 -18.48 1.23 3.29
C ASN A 14 -19.37 1.34 2.03
N ALA A 15 -18.94 2.10 1.02
CA ALA A 15 -19.73 2.29 -0.21
C ALA A 15 -19.90 0.99 -1.01
N HIS A 16 -18.87 0.14 -1.01
CA HIS A 16 -18.86 -1.13 -1.73
C HIS A 16 -19.84 -2.11 -1.08
N ILE A 17 -19.80 -2.22 0.25
CA ILE A 17 -20.70 -3.07 1.04
C ILE A 17 -22.16 -2.61 0.92
N VAL A 18 -22.42 -1.29 0.88
CA VAL A 18 -23.79 -0.78 0.69
C VAL A 18 -24.34 -1.14 -0.69
N ALA A 19 -23.52 -1.07 -1.74
CA ALA A 19 -23.96 -1.36 -3.10
C ALA A 19 -24.06 -2.86 -3.40
N TYR A 20 -23.12 -3.65 -2.87
CA TYR A 20 -23.01 -5.11 -3.10
C TYR A 20 -22.57 -5.80 -1.80
N PRO A 21 -23.50 -6.06 -0.87
CA PRO A 21 -23.19 -6.67 0.41
C PRO A 21 -22.75 -8.14 0.33
N GLU A 22 -23.05 -8.82 -0.77
CA GLU A 22 -22.73 -10.23 -1.00
C GLU A 22 -21.30 -10.49 -1.49
N VAL A 23 -20.59 -9.44 -1.91
CA VAL A 23 -19.21 -9.54 -2.41
C VAL A 23 -18.21 -9.44 -1.26
N ASP A 24 -17.27 -10.38 -1.18
CA ASP A 24 -16.12 -10.26 -0.27
C ASP A 24 -15.14 -9.20 -0.80
N TRP A 25 -15.36 -7.95 -0.38
CA TRP A 25 -14.55 -6.81 -0.79
C TRP A 25 -13.12 -6.84 -0.25
N HIS A 26 -12.88 -7.55 0.85
CA HIS A 26 -11.55 -7.72 1.41
C HIS A 26 -10.72 -8.64 0.52
N GLN A 27 -11.29 -9.80 0.15
CA GLN A 27 -10.66 -10.71 -0.81
C GLN A 27 -10.50 -10.07 -2.20
N PHE A 28 -11.49 -9.31 -2.67
CA PHE A 28 -11.40 -8.58 -3.94
C PHE A 28 -10.23 -7.57 -3.92
N SER A 29 -10.07 -6.84 -2.82
CA SER A 29 -9.00 -5.85 -2.65
C SER A 29 -7.62 -6.49 -2.75
N GLU A 30 -7.41 -7.61 -2.06
CA GLU A 30 -6.17 -8.39 -2.11
C GLU A 30 -5.86 -8.87 -3.53
N ALA A 31 -6.83 -9.52 -4.16
CA ALA A 31 -6.68 -10.05 -5.51
C ALA A 31 -6.37 -8.92 -6.52
N PHE A 32 -7.04 -7.78 -6.41
CA PHE A 32 -6.79 -6.64 -7.28
C PHE A 32 -5.39 -6.08 -7.09
N VAL A 33 -4.97 -5.79 -5.86
CA VAL A 33 -3.65 -5.19 -5.61
C VAL A 33 -2.52 -6.14 -6.00
N THR A 34 -2.64 -7.43 -5.64
CA THR A 34 -1.64 -8.43 -6.01
C THR A 34 -1.59 -8.71 -7.51
N SER A 35 -2.71 -8.58 -8.24
CA SER A 35 -2.71 -8.69 -9.71
C SER A 35 -1.87 -7.61 -10.42
N LEU A 36 -1.59 -6.50 -9.73
CA LEU A 36 -0.71 -5.43 -10.22
C LEU A 36 0.77 -5.67 -9.87
N GLY A 37 1.11 -6.78 -9.22
CA GLY A 37 2.46 -7.07 -8.75
C GLY A 37 2.88 -6.25 -7.53
N ILE A 38 1.92 -5.70 -6.77
CA ILE A 38 2.14 -4.86 -5.59
C ILE A 38 1.81 -5.67 -4.33
N THR A 39 2.52 -5.40 -3.23
CA THR A 39 2.22 -6.01 -1.93
C THR A 39 0.98 -5.35 -1.32
N TRP A 40 0.02 -6.14 -0.88
CA TRP A 40 -1.24 -5.60 -0.40
C TRP A 40 -1.14 -5.10 1.05
N ASN A 41 -1.68 -3.91 1.29
CA ASN A 41 -1.87 -3.33 2.62
C ASN A 41 -3.37 -3.36 3.01
N PRO A 42 -3.82 -4.32 3.84
CA PRO A 42 -5.23 -4.46 4.20
C PRO A 42 -5.72 -3.33 5.13
N TYR A 43 -4.82 -2.74 5.94
CA TYR A 43 -5.17 -1.78 6.98
C TYR A 43 -4.65 -0.40 6.63
N THR A 44 -5.53 0.43 6.09
CA THR A 44 -5.21 1.82 5.79
C THR A 44 -6.35 2.72 6.21
N THR A 45 -6.07 4.03 6.28
CA THR A 45 -7.14 5.03 6.36
C THR A 45 -7.58 5.39 4.94
N GLN A 46 -7.92 6.65 4.70
CA GLN A 46 -8.17 7.17 3.35
C GLN A 46 -6.93 7.04 2.44
N ILE A 47 -5.72 7.10 3.01
CA ILE A 47 -4.46 6.99 2.27
C ILE A 47 -3.73 5.70 2.65
N GLU A 48 -2.85 5.23 1.77
CA GLU A 48 -1.79 4.29 2.15
C GLU A 48 -0.82 5.03 3.10
N PRO A 49 -0.32 4.42 4.19
CA PRO A 49 0.43 5.14 5.24
C PRO A 49 1.81 5.66 4.81
N HIS A 50 2.34 5.22 3.66
CA HIS A 50 3.61 5.64 3.08
C HIS A 50 4.87 5.18 3.83
N ASP A 51 4.73 4.26 4.80
CA ASP A 51 5.85 3.68 5.54
C ASP A 51 6.86 3.02 4.59
N TYR A 52 6.40 2.30 3.55
CA TYR A 52 7.28 1.65 2.58
C TYR A 52 8.10 2.66 1.74
N ILE A 53 7.59 3.88 1.54
CA ILE A 53 8.31 4.94 0.84
C ILE A 53 9.44 5.46 1.73
N ALA A 54 9.18 5.63 3.03
CA ALA A 54 10.20 5.99 4.00
C ALA A 54 11.32 4.94 4.04
N GLU A 55 10.99 3.65 4.12
CA GLU A 55 11.97 2.55 4.09
C GLU A 55 12.83 2.57 2.81
N LEU A 56 12.19 2.80 1.65
CA LEU A 56 12.88 2.89 0.37
C LEU A 56 13.85 4.07 0.34
N PHE A 57 13.39 5.25 0.75
CA PHE A 57 14.21 6.46 0.75
C PHE A 57 15.32 6.40 1.79
N ASP A 58 15.11 5.77 2.94
CA ASP A 58 16.15 5.53 3.92
C ASP A 58 17.26 4.62 3.36
N CYS A 59 16.90 3.59 2.57
CA CYS A 59 17.88 2.75 1.90
C CYS A 59 18.69 3.53 0.86
N VAL A 60 18.02 4.33 0.03
CA VAL A 60 18.68 5.20 -0.97
C VAL A 60 19.57 6.23 -0.29
N ALA A 61 19.11 6.84 0.81
CA ALA A 61 19.90 7.80 1.57
C ALA A 61 21.18 7.16 2.13
N ARG A 62 21.09 5.96 2.72
CA ARG A 62 22.26 5.20 3.18
C ARG A 62 23.24 4.88 2.04
N PHE A 63 22.72 4.48 0.88
CA PHE A 63 23.56 4.26 -0.31
C PHE A 63 24.28 5.54 -0.74
N ASN A 64 23.57 6.67 -0.77
CA ASN A 64 24.16 7.97 -1.09
C ASN A 64 25.22 8.40 -0.08
N THR A 65 25.04 8.12 1.22
CA THR A 65 26.06 8.40 2.24
C THR A 65 27.36 7.65 1.97
N ILE A 66 27.28 6.37 1.58
CA ILE A 66 28.47 5.60 1.18
C ILE A 66 29.15 6.25 -0.03
N LEU A 67 28.35 6.69 -1.02
CA LEU A 67 28.89 7.33 -2.22
C LEU A 67 29.55 8.68 -1.93
N ILE A 68 29.02 9.45 -0.98
CA ILE A 68 29.60 10.73 -0.53
C ILE A 68 30.96 10.52 0.14
N ASP A 69 31.10 9.45 0.93
CA ASP A 69 32.35 9.11 1.64
C ASP A 69 33.41 8.45 0.73
N PHE A 70 33.00 8.00 -0.46
CA PHE A 70 33.89 7.32 -1.41
C PHE A 70 34.78 8.30 -2.21
N ASP A 71 34.43 9.58 -2.26
CA ASP A 71 35.16 10.67 -2.92
C ASP A 71 36.11 11.40 -1.94
#